data_AF-A0A0M0C1H7-F1
#
_entry.id   AF-A0A0M0C1H7-F1
#
_cell.length_a   1.000
_cell.length_b   1.000
_cell.length_c   1.000
_cell.angle_alpha   90.00
_cell.angle_beta   90.00
_cell.angle_gamma   90.00
#
_symmetry.space_group_name_H-M   'P 1'
#
loop_
_entity.id
_entity.type
_entity.pdbx_description
1 polymer ?
#
loop_
_entity_poly.entity_id
_entity_poly.type
_entity_poly.pdbx_seq_one_letter_code
_entity_poly.pdbx_strand_id
1 'polypeptide(L)' 'MKAKGHLYPRTRGIAMIAACHPYGSSKKGGRKVTTVSRNAPPGKKVGLIAARTAGMRNRKRG' A
#
# COMPACT_ATOMS: atom_id res chain seq x y z
N MET A 1 20.27 3.83 7.93
CA MET A 1 19.73 2.59 7.33
C MET A 1 20.81 1.68 6.75
N LYS A 2 21.91 2.23 6.18
CA LYS A 2 23.01 1.45 5.58
C LYS A 2 23.51 0.28 6.46
N ALA A 3 23.64 0.49 7.77
CA ALA A 3 24.02 -0.56 8.72
C ALA A 3 22.87 -1.48 9.18
N LYS A 4 21.60 -1.14 8.90
CA LYS A 4 20.41 -1.91 9.32
C LYS A 4 19.87 -2.86 8.25
N GLY A 5 20.50 -2.92 7.06
CA GLY A 5 20.11 -3.83 5.98
C GLY A 5 18.75 -3.59 5.33
N HIS A 6 18.01 -2.54 5.72
CA HIS A 6 16.75 -2.22 5.03
C HIS A 6 17.04 -1.62 3.64
N LEU A 7 16.02 -1.52 2.79
CA LEU A 7 16.10 -0.84 1.50
C LEU A 7 15.61 0.62 1.63
N TYR A 8 16.45 1.56 1.21
CA TYR A 8 16.15 3.00 1.15
C TYR A 8 16.98 3.65 0.06
N PRO A 9 16.42 4.64 -0.66
CA PRO A 9 15.04 5.16 -0.54
C PRO A 9 13.96 4.16 -0.98
N ARG A 10 12.71 4.36 -0.53
CA ARG A 10 11.56 3.55 -0.96
C ARG A 10 10.66 4.37 -1.89
N THR A 11 10.45 3.87 -3.11
CA THR A 11 9.59 4.49 -4.11
C THR A 11 8.12 4.24 -3.82
N ARG A 12 7.25 5.23 -4.08
CA ARG A 12 5.79 5.08 -3.94
C ARG A 12 5.25 4.20 -5.06
N GLY A 13 4.44 3.19 -4.74
CA GLY A 13 3.87 2.27 -5.73
C GLY A 13 2.99 2.93 -6.80
N ILE A 14 2.40 4.10 -6.51
CA ILE A 14 1.62 4.88 -7.50
C ILE A 14 2.52 5.47 -8.60
N ALA A 15 3.79 5.78 -8.26
CA ALA A 15 4.74 6.35 -9.21
C ALA A 15 5.36 5.28 -10.14
N MET A 16 5.07 4.01 -9.91
CA MET A 16 5.56 2.90 -10.74
C MET A 16 4.61 2.60 -11.89
N ILE A 17 5.10 1.89 -12.91
CA ILE A 17 4.27 1.36 -13.99
C ILE A 17 3.36 0.23 -13.49
N ALA A 18 2.28 -0.05 -14.22
CA ALA A 18 1.27 -1.05 -13.84
C ALA A 18 1.84 -2.49 -13.71
N ALA A 19 2.88 -2.81 -14.48
CA ALA A 19 3.53 -4.13 -14.42
C ALA A 19 4.27 -4.38 -13.09
N CYS A 20 4.80 -3.33 -12.46
CA CYS A 20 5.64 -3.47 -11.28
C CYS A 20 4.86 -3.37 -9.96
N HIS A 21 3.70 -2.71 -9.95
CA HIS A 21 2.97 -2.45 -8.71
C HIS A 21 1.46 -2.43 -8.95
N PRO A 22 0.63 -3.04 -8.06
CA PRO A 22 -0.84 -3.02 -8.19
C PRO A 22 -1.44 -1.61 -8.31
N TYR A 23 -0.78 -0.64 -7.66
CA TYR A 23 -1.16 0.78 -7.70
C TYR A 23 -0.48 1.59 -8.80
N GLY A 24 0.43 0.99 -9.58
CA GLY A 24 1.09 1.66 -10.68
C GLY A 24 0.11 2.05 -11.78
N SER A 25 0.27 3.25 -12.32
CA SER A 25 -0.58 3.80 -13.38
C SER A 25 0.10 4.97 -14.07
N SER A 26 -0.24 5.21 -15.34
CA SER A 26 0.10 6.45 -16.04
C SER A 26 -0.75 7.64 -15.58
N LYS A 27 -1.93 7.40 -14.98
CA LYS A 27 -2.83 8.44 -14.49
C LYS A 27 -2.62 8.67 -12.99
N LYS A 28 -1.93 9.76 -12.65
CA LYS A 28 -1.81 10.24 -11.26
C LYS A 28 -3.20 10.67 -10.76
N GLY A 29 -3.90 9.78 -10.05
CA GLY A 29 -5.23 10.05 -9.50
C GLY A 29 -6.28 8.97 -9.74
N GLY A 30 -5.98 7.91 -10.50
CA GLY A 30 -6.88 6.76 -10.61
C GLY A 30 -7.17 6.17 -9.24
N ARG A 31 -8.41 6.30 -8.76
CA ARG A 31 -8.81 5.89 -7.41
C ARG A 31 -8.81 4.36 -7.34
N LYS A 32 -7.75 3.78 -6.80
CA LYS A 32 -7.67 2.35 -6.48
C LYS A 32 -7.98 2.17 -5.00
N VAL A 33 -8.82 1.20 -4.68
CA VAL A 33 -9.11 0.81 -3.30
C VAL A 33 -7.81 0.29 -2.67
N THR A 34 -7.45 0.83 -1.51
CA THR A 34 -6.20 0.48 -0.80
C THR A 34 -6.42 -0.53 0.32
N THR A 35 -7.67 -0.83 0.67
CA THR A 35 -8.02 -1.89 1.63
C THR A 35 -7.96 -3.24 0.93
N VAL A 36 -7.29 -4.21 1.55
CA VAL A 36 -7.04 -5.52 0.95
C VAL A 36 -7.42 -6.64 1.92
N SER A 37 -8.05 -7.71 1.42
CA SER A 37 -8.40 -8.89 2.22
C SER A 37 -7.16 -9.57 2.82
N ARG A 38 -7.31 -10.21 3.99
CA ARG A 38 -6.27 -11.10 4.56
C ARG A 38 -5.87 -12.22 3.59
N ASN A 39 -6.87 -12.70 2.85
CA ASN A 39 -6.75 -13.86 1.97
C ASN A 39 -6.39 -13.47 0.53
N ALA A 40 -6.02 -12.19 0.29
CA ALA A 40 -5.54 -11.78 -1.02
C ALA A 40 -4.27 -12.58 -1.40
N PRO A 41 -4.14 -12.99 -2.67
CA PRO A 41 -2.98 -13.76 -3.12
C PRO A 41 -1.69 -12.92 -3.06
N PRO A 42 -0.52 -13.58 -3.08
CA PRO A 42 0.77 -12.90 -3.26
C PRO A 42 0.74 -11.95 -4.47
N GLY A 43 1.37 -10.79 -4.34
CA GLY A 43 1.35 -9.74 -5.37
C GLY A 43 0.13 -8.80 -5.33
N LYS A 44 -1.02 -9.22 -4.78
CA LYS A 44 -2.18 -8.34 -4.53
C LYS A 44 -2.24 -7.82 -3.10
N LYS A 45 -1.55 -8.48 -2.17
CA LYS A 45 -1.46 -8.14 -0.74
C LYS A 45 -0.57 -6.91 -0.49
N VAL A 46 -1.02 -5.73 -0.93
CA VAL A 46 -0.29 -4.46 -0.83
C VAL A 46 -1.24 -3.35 -0.39
N GLY A 47 -0.86 -2.50 0.57
CA GLY A 47 -1.72 -1.43 1.11
C GLY A 47 -2.24 -1.74 2.51
N LEU A 48 -3.47 -1.34 2.80
CA LEU A 48 -4.14 -1.54 4.09
C LEU A 48 -4.71 -2.95 4.20
N ILE A 49 -3.86 -3.91 4.54
CA ILE A 49 -4.23 -5.32 4.64
C ILE A 49 -5.11 -5.54 5.88
N ALA A 50 -6.25 -6.20 5.68
CA ALA A 50 -7.21 -6.54 6.71
C ALA A 50 -7.76 -5.37 7.53
N ALA A 51 -7.68 -4.16 6.97
CA ALA A 51 -8.07 -2.96 7.70
C ALA A 51 -9.57 -2.98 7.99
N ARG A 52 -9.93 -2.96 9.28
CA ARG A 52 -11.31 -2.84 9.75
C ARG A 52 -11.87 -1.43 9.58
N THR A 53 -10.98 -0.44 9.54
CA THR A 53 -11.30 0.98 9.37
C THR A 53 -10.12 1.68 8.69
N ALA A 54 -10.41 2.71 7.90
CA ALA A 54 -9.42 3.61 7.31
C ALA A 54 -9.63 5.05 7.82
N GLY A 55 -8.62 5.90 7.66
CA GLY A 55 -8.67 7.31 8.10
C GLY A 55 -8.08 7.56 9.49
N MET A 56 -8.20 8.80 9.95
CA MET A 56 -7.68 9.23 11.25
C MET A 56 -8.47 8.61 12.40
N ARG A 57 -7.76 8.18 13.45
CA ARG A 57 -8.38 7.55 14.63
C ARG A 57 -8.91 8.64 15.56
N ASN A 58 -10.22 8.88 15.56
CA ASN A 58 -10.86 9.91 16.38
C ASN A 58 -11.25 9.45 17.81
N ARG A 59 -11.16 8.16 18.14
CA ARG A 59 -11.45 7.63 19.50
C ARG A 59 -10.45 6.54 19.89
N LYS A 60 -10.00 6.51 21.15
CA LYS A 60 -9.28 5.35 21.70
C LYS A 60 -10.22 4.15 21.63
N ARG A 61 -9.78 3.11 20.91
CA ARG A 61 -10.43 1.80 21.01
C ARG A 61 -10.04 1.25 22.37
N GLY A 62 -11.04 1.01 23.22
CA GLY A 62 -10.86 0.29 24.47
C GLY A 62 -10.37 -1.13 24.21
#